data_AF-A0AAD9N661-F1
#
_entry.id   AF-A0AAD9N661-F1
#
_cell.length_a   1.000
_cell.length_b   1.000
_cell.length_c   1.000
_cell.angle_alpha   90.00
_cell.angle_beta   90.00
_cell.angle_gamma   90.00
#
_symmetry.space_group_name_H-M   'P 1'
#
loop_
_entity.id
_entity.type
_entity.pdbx_description
1 polymer ?
#
loop_
_entity_poly.entity_id
_entity_poly.type
_entity_poly.pdbx_seq_one_letter_code
_entity_poly.pdbx_strand_id
1 'polypeptide(L)'
;MDFYEEVVDQEQGSQGPGFIGIKFCQECNNMLYPKEDKENTRLLYACRNCDYQQEAENPCIYVNKIQHDVDELTQIIGDEGMRLYYVCTAPHCMNRWTE
;
A
#
# COMPACT_ATOMS: atom_id res chain seq x y z
N MET A 1 11.27 23.15 -43.00
CA MET A 1 10.40 22.81 -44.12
C MET A 1 10.74 21.40 -44.60
N ASP A 2 10.40 20.30 -43.94
CA ASP A 2 9.71 19.98 -42.68
C ASP A 2 10.18 18.53 -42.34
N PHE A 3 10.72 18.26 -41.16
CA PHE A 3 9.98 17.86 -39.96
C PHE A 3 9.17 16.57 -40.18
N TYR A 4 9.84 15.41 -40.12
CA TYR A 4 9.21 14.11 -39.88
C TYR A 4 10.10 13.28 -38.96
N GLU A 5 10.21 13.74 -37.71
CA GLU A 5 10.57 12.92 -36.56
C GLU A 5 9.24 12.34 -36.06
N GLU A 6 8.89 11.12 -36.52
CA GLU A 6 7.71 10.42 -36.01
C GLU A 6 8.04 9.84 -34.64
N VAL A 7 7.46 10.51 -33.64
CA VAL A 7 7.35 10.14 -32.24
C VAL A 7 7.21 8.64 -32.03
N VAL A 8 8.27 8.02 -31.50
CA VAL A 8 8.14 6.73 -30.80
C VAL A 8 7.27 7.01 -29.59
N ASP A 9 6.02 6.55 -29.62
CA ASP A 9 5.16 6.47 -28.44
C ASP A 9 5.85 5.55 -27.44
N GLN A 10 6.67 6.16 -26.59
CA GLN A 10 7.19 5.52 -25.41
C GLN A 10 6.01 5.39 -24.46
N GLU A 11 5.28 4.29 -24.55
CA GLU A 11 4.52 3.76 -23.42
C GLU A 11 5.52 3.38 -22.32
N GLN A 12 6.12 4.37 -21.69
CA GLN A 12 6.67 4.23 -20.34
C GLN A 12 5.47 4.16 -19.41
N GLY A 13 4.77 3.03 -19.47
CA GLY A 13 3.78 2.65 -18.48
C GLY A 13 4.46 2.72 -17.13
N SER A 14 4.10 3.74 -16.37
CA SER A 14 4.58 4.01 -15.02
C SER A 14 4.70 2.69 -14.26
N GLN A 15 5.93 2.23 -14.00
CA GLN A 15 6.20 1.04 -13.21
C GLN A 15 5.85 1.38 -11.75
N GLY A 16 4.55 1.42 -11.46
CA GLY A 16 4.06 1.50 -10.11
C GLY A 16 4.61 0.31 -9.31
N PRO A 17 4.64 0.41 -7.97
CA PRO A 17 4.99 -0.74 -7.15
C PRO A 17 4.12 -1.93 -7.59
N GLY A 18 4.69 -3.14 -7.50
CA GLY A 18 3.99 -4.38 -7.81
C GLY A 18 2.67 -4.54 -7.03
N PHE A 19 2.01 -5.68 -7.17
CA PHE A 19 0.73 -5.90 -6.50
C PHE A 19 0.80 -5.63 -4.98
N ILE A 20 0.09 -4.59 -4.54
CA ILE A 20 -0.13 -4.26 -3.12
C ILE A 20 -1.54 -4.75 -2.79
N GLY A 21 -1.63 -5.91 -2.14
CA GLY A 21 -2.89 -6.59 -1.85
C GLY A 21 -3.14 -6.82 -0.37
N ILE A 22 -4.38 -7.21 -0.06
CA ILE A 22 -4.80 -7.62 1.28
C ILE A 22 -4.15 -8.98 1.60
N LYS A 23 -3.51 -9.09 2.77
CA LYS A 23 -2.92 -10.34 3.27
C LYS A 23 -3.77 -10.92 4.40
N PHE A 24 -3.78 -12.24 4.52
CA PHE A 24 -4.55 -12.98 5.53
C PHE A 24 -3.62 -13.76 6.47
N CYS A 25 -4.01 -13.83 7.74
CA CYS A 25 -3.31 -14.58 8.77
C CYS A 25 -3.37 -16.08 8.48
N GLN A 26 -2.23 -16.75 8.55
CA GLN A 26 -2.14 -18.20 8.29
C GLN A 26 -2.71 -19.06 9.43
N GLU A 27 -2.93 -18.49 10.62
CA GLU A 27 -3.46 -19.21 11.78
C GLU A 27 -4.99 -19.14 11.87
N CYS A 28 -5.56 -17.93 11.71
CA CYS A 28 -7.00 -17.70 11.94
C CYS A 28 -7.74 -17.11 10.74
N ASN A 29 -7.08 -16.98 9.59
CA ASN A 29 -7.64 -16.45 8.34
C ASN A 29 -8.31 -15.06 8.43
N ASN A 30 -7.96 -14.27 9.45
CA ASN A 30 -8.37 -12.86 9.55
C ASN A 30 -7.40 -11.97 8.77
N MET A 31 -7.87 -10.79 8.38
CA MET A 31 -7.05 -9.79 7.68
C MET A 31 -5.85 -9.36 8.54
N LEU A 32 -4.66 -9.27 7.93
CA LEU A 32 -3.47 -8.72 8.57
C LEU A 32 -3.42 -7.21 8.40
N TYR A 33 -2.95 -6.53 9.44
CA TYR A 33 -2.87 -5.07 9.50
C TYR A 33 -1.40 -4.62 9.49
N PRO A 34 -1.05 -3.56 8.73
CA PRO A 34 0.25 -2.91 8.83
C PRO A 34 0.58 -2.51 10.28
N LYS A 35 1.78 -2.86 10.74
CA LYS A 35 2.31 -2.58 12.07
C LYS A 35 3.76 -2.14 11.96
N GLU A 36 4.11 -1.03 12.59
CA GLU A 36 5.49 -0.55 12.68
C GLU A 36 6.26 -1.35 13.76
N ASP A 37 7.45 -1.84 13.39
CA ASP A 37 8.47 -2.28 14.34
C ASP A 37 9.50 -1.15 14.52
N LYS A 38 9.40 -0.45 15.65
CA LYS A 38 10.22 0.73 15.97
C LYS A 38 11.69 0.38 16.24
N GLU A 39 11.97 -0.82 16.74
CA GLU A 39 13.33 -1.22 17.10
C GLU A 39 14.15 -1.52 15.84
N ASN A 40 13.53 -2.24 14.91
CA ASN A 40 14.19 -2.64 13.66
C ASN A 40 13.94 -1.66 12.51
N THR A 41 13.07 -0.65 12.71
CA THR A 41 12.63 0.30 11.68
C THR A 41 12.09 -0.44 10.45
N ARG A 42 11.20 -1.41 10.69
CA ARG A 42 10.63 -2.27 9.64
C ARG A 42 9.11 -2.27 9.69
N LEU A 43 8.50 -2.52 8.54
CA LEU A 43 7.07 -2.72 8.42
C LEU A 43 6.74 -4.21 8.58
N LEU A 44 5.78 -4.50 9.45
CA LEU A 44 5.21 -5.82 9.64
C LEU A 44 3.73 -5.83 9.24
N TYR A 45 3.19 -7.01 8.98
CA TYR A 45 1.77 -7.30 8.91
C TYR A 45 1.40 -8.19 10.10
N ALA A 46 0.52 -7.72 10.98
CA ALA A 46 0.13 -8.41 12.20
C ALA A 46 -1.38 -8.69 12.26
N CYS A 47 -1.75 -9.83 12.80
CA CYS A 47 -3.14 -10.18 13.09
C CYS A 47 -3.63 -9.41 14.33
N ARG A 48 -4.93 -9.08 14.39
CA ARG A 48 -5.56 -8.52 15.59
C ARG A 48 -6.18 -9.58 16.50
N ASN A 49 -6.39 -10.80 15.98
CA ASN A 49 -7.12 -11.87 16.65
C ASN A 49 -6.20 -12.97 17.20
N CYS A 50 -4.91 -12.94 16.89
CA CYS A 50 -3.87 -13.83 17.43
C CYS A 50 -2.50 -13.16 17.34
N ASP A 51 -1.44 -13.86 17.76
CA ASP A 51 -0.07 -13.33 17.84
C ASP A 51 0.71 -13.42 16.51
N TYR A 52 0.08 -13.94 15.46
CA TYR A 52 0.72 -14.06 14.14
C TYR A 52 1.13 -12.70 13.57
N GLN A 53 2.38 -12.61 13.13
CA GLN A 53 2.92 -11.45 12.42
C GLN A 53 3.98 -11.90 11.40
N GLN A 54 4.13 -11.12 10.33
CA GLN A 54 5.11 -11.36 9.27
C GLN A 54 5.76 -10.06 8.80
N GLU A 55 6.97 -10.14 8.26
CA GLU A 55 7.65 -8.99 7.66
C GLU A 55 7.02 -8.61 6.31
N ALA A 56 6.95 -7.30 6.04
CA ALA A 56 6.47 -6.79 4.77
C ALA A 56 7.59 -6.79 3.72
N GLU A 57 7.34 -7.41 2.56
CA GLU A 57 8.27 -7.45 1.42
C GLU A 57 8.40 -6.09 0.72
N ASN A 58 7.31 -5.31 0.72
CA ASN A 58 7.25 -3.98 0.13
C ASN A 58 6.73 -3.00 1.20
N PRO A 59 7.40 -1.87 1.42
CA PRO A 59 6.96 -0.91 2.43
C PRO A 59 5.74 -0.09 1.95
N CYS A 60 5.35 -0.18 0.67
CA CYS A 60 4.12 0.42 0.15
C CYS A 60 2.87 -0.37 0.60
N ILE A 61 2.03 0.25 1.43
CA ILE A 61 0.83 -0.39 1.99
C ILE A 61 -0.48 -0.11 1.23
N TYR A 62 -0.49 0.91 0.38
CA TYR A 62 -1.68 1.34 -0.35
C TYR A 62 -1.27 2.08 -1.63
N VAL A 63 -1.97 1.78 -2.71
CA VAL A 63 -1.89 2.50 -3.97
C VAL A 63 -3.30 2.86 -4.39
N ASN A 64 -3.58 4.15 -4.53
CA ASN A 64 -4.81 4.59 -5.18
C ASN A 64 -4.62 4.52 -6.69
N LYS A 65 -5.20 3.50 -7.35
CA LYS A 65 -5.30 3.46 -8.82
C LYS A 65 -6.72 3.87 -9.19
N ILE A 66 -6.89 5.13 -9.57
CA ILE A 66 -8.16 5.61 -10.12
C ILE A 66 -8.26 5.07 -11.55
N GLN A 67 -8.84 3.89 -11.72
CA GLN A 67 -9.30 3.43 -13.03
C GLN A 67 -10.65 4.10 -13.27
N HIS A 68 -10.73 4.91 -14.33
CA HIS A 68 -11.99 5.48 -14.79
C HIS A 68 -12.82 4.36 -15.45
N ASP A 69 -13.46 3.53 -14.63
CA ASP A 69 -14.66 2.83 -15.01
C ASP A 69 -15.71 3.15 -13.94
N VAL A 70 -16.78 3.79 -14.41
CA VAL A 70 -17.90 4.24 -13.59
C VAL A 70 -18.68 3.01 -13.12
N ASP A 71 -19.17 3.07 -11.88
CA ASP A 71 -20.04 2.10 -11.17
C ASP A 71 -19.34 1.02 -10.31
N GLU A 72 -19.21 1.29 -9.01
CA GLU A 72 -20.17 0.83 -7.99
C GLU A 72 -19.70 1.30 -6.61
N LEU A 73 -20.58 2.00 -5.89
CA LEU A 73 -20.37 2.47 -4.52
C LEU A 73 -20.15 1.27 -3.58
N THR A 74 -18.91 0.83 -3.42
CA THR A 74 -18.53 -0.10 -2.35
C THR A 74 -18.40 0.69 -1.05
N GLN A 75 -19.42 0.56 -0.20
CA GLN A 75 -19.45 1.11 1.15
C GLN A 75 -18.25 0.55 1.95
N ILE A 76 -17.21 1.36 2.10
CA ILE A 76 -16.14 1.09 3.06
C ILE A 76 -16.74 1.34 4.45
N ILE A 77 -17.19 0.27 5.10
CA ILE A 77 -17.61 0.32 6.50
C ILE A 77 -16.32 0.39 7.33
N GLY A 78 -15.95 1.60 7.75
CA GLY A 78 -14.87 1.81 8.71
C GLY A 78 -15.32 1.38 10.10
N ASP A 79 -14.79 0.24 10.58
CA ASP A 79 -14.89 -0.16 11.97
C ASP A 79 -14.24 0.87 12.90
N GLU A 80 -14.95 1.25 13.97
CA GLU A 80 -14.55 2.29 14.93
C GLU A 80 -13.37 1.77 15.78
N GLY A 81 -12.15 2.06 15.31
CA GLY A 81 -10.90 1.57 15.91
C GLY A 81 -9.81 1.24 14.88
N MET A 82 -10.12 1.34 13.58
CA MET A 82 -9.11 1.21 12.52
C MET A 82 -8.38 2.52 12.28
N ARG A 83 -7.25 2.73 12.96
CA ARG A 83 -6.28 3.78 12.60
C ARG A 83 -5.47 3.29 11.39
N LEU A 84 -5.58 3.98 10.26
CA LEU A 84 -4.75 3.72 9.07
C LEU A 84 -3.34 4.25 9.34
N TYR A 85 -2.34 3.36 9.33
CA TYR A 85 -0.92 3.73 9.47
C TYR A 85 -0.31 3.89 8.08
N TYR A 86 -0.10 5.13 7.65
CA TYR A 86 0.35 5.46 6.30
C TYR A 86 1.87 5.40 6.10
N VAL A 87 2.60 4.31 6.36
CA VAL A 87 4.09 4.35 6.37
C VAL A 87 4.70 4.95 5.07
N CYS A 88 5.30 6.13 5.19
CA CYS A 88 5.99 6.86 4.13
C CYS A 88 7.40 6.29 3.98
N THR A 89 7.68 5.71 2.82
CA THR A 89 8.90 4.92 2.59
C THR A 89 10.01 5.71 1.90
N ALA A 90 9.74 6.99 1.58
CA ALA A 90 10.70 7.85 0.91
C ALA A 90 11.85 8.23 1.88
N PRO A 91 13.12 8.12 1.46
CA PRO A 91 14.28 8.36 2.31
C PRO A 91 14.44 9.81 2.79
N HIS A 92 13.60 10.74 2.31
CA HIS A 92 13.59 12.16 2.70
C HIS A 92 12.27 12.57 3.39
N CYS A 93 11.38 11.62 3.66
CA CYS A 93 10.07 11.92 4.21
C CYS A 93 10.21 12.30 5.69
N MET A 94 10.08 13.59 6.00
CA MET A 94 10.17 14.12 7.37
C MET A 94 8.84 14.07 8.14
N ASN A 95 7.84 13.34 7.64
CA ASN A 95 6.56 13.19 8.33
C ASN A 95 6.77 12.30 9.57
N ARG A 96 6.84 12.96 10.73
CA ARG A 96 6.84 12.31 12.04
C ARG A 96 5.42 11.81 12.30
N TRP A 97 5.25 10.50 12.38
CA TRP A 97 3.98 9.83 12.66
C TRP A 97 3.30 10.44 13.90
N THR A 98 1.98 10.62 13.84
CA THR A 98 1.18 11.14 14.96
C THR A 98 1.14 10.14 16.11
N GLU A 99 1.27 10.64 17.34
CA GLU A 99 1.02 9.92 18.60
C GLU A 99 -0.34 9.21 18.62
#